data_AF-A0A3E2YTA1-F1
#
_entry.id   AF-A0A3E2YTA1-F1
#
_cell.length_a   1.000
_cell.length_b   1.000
_cell.length_c   1.000
_cell.angle_alpha   90.00
_cell.angle_beta   90.00
_cell.angle_gamma   90.00
#
_symmetry.space_group_name_H-M   'P 1'
#
loop_
_entity.id
_entity.type
_entity.pdbx_description
1 polymer ?
#
loop_
_entity_poly.entity_id
_entity_poly.type
_entity_poly.pdbx_seq_one_letter_code
_entity_poly.pdbx_strand_id
1 'polypeptide(L)'
;MRKQMEGDNQRRRALARQARERGRQASETGASLSASKQLTHLDRGKRAGPPPAGRHKPDSTRGGPAPPPAAPAPATPSQPRARRGPAGAPGAVGVGYRELVDDVGRRAGVDFRTAKVAAEATVLTLAWALDQAARERLLTAVPVSLHDVVPVDGIERHHDLPGFLAEVARLSGRTPEQARYQAEATLAALAERDGDLLASLHVPDGLRDLLGPAAGG
;
A
#
# COMPACT_ATOMS: atom_id res chain seq x y z
N MET A 1 -9.82 12.20 43.06
CA MET A 1 -10.92 11.66 42.23
C MET A 1 -10.55 10.31 41.58
N ARG A 2 -10.29 9.25 42.37
CA ARG A 2 -9.92 7.91 41.83
C ARG A 2 -11.01 6.84 42.00
N LYS A 3 -12.10 7.14 42.73
CA LYS A 3 -13.07 6.15 43.21
C LYS A 3 -14.15 5.75 42.20
N GLN A 4 -14.41 6.56 41.16
CA GLN A 4 -15.44 6.27 40.15
C GLN A 4 -14.99 5.28 39.07
N MET A 5 -13.71 5.27 38.69
CA MET A 5 -13.17 4.40 37.63
C MET A 5 -13.18 2.91 38.00
N GLU A 6 -13.10 2.60 39.29
CA GLU A 6 -13.02 1.22 39.77
C GLU A 6 -14.40 0.52 39.71
N GLY A 7 -15.48 1.26 40.00
CA GLY A 7 -16.85 0.75 39.90
C GLY A 7 -17.27 0.40 38.47
N ASP A 8 -16.89 1.23 37.50
CA ASP A 8 -17.19 0.98 36.08
C ASP A 8 -16.39 -0.21 35.53
N ASN A 9 -15.14 -0.39 35.96
CA ASN A 9 -14.34 -1.53 35.54
C ASN A 9 -14.87 -2.85 36.15
N GLN A 10 -15.38 -2.84 37.38
CA GLN A 10 -16.01 -4.01 37.98
C GLN A 10 -17.32 -4.40 37.27
N ARG A 11 -18.18 -3.43 36.94
CA ARG A 11 -19.41 -3.66 36.17
C ARG A 11 -19.12 -4.23 34.78
N ARG A 12 -18.08 -3.75 34.10
CA ARG A 12 -17.64 -4.27 32.79
C ARG A 12 -17.17 -5.72 32.85
N ARG A 13 -16.38 -6.08 33.87
CA ARG A 13 -15.94 -7.48 34.06
C ARG A 13 -17.11 -8.41 34.38
N ALA A 14 -18.15 -7.93 35.06
CA ALA A 14 -19.36 -8.72 35.30
C ALA A 14 -20.15 -8.98 34.01
N LEU A 15 -20.36 -7.95 33.16
CA LEU A 15 -21.04 -8.09 31.87
C LEU A 15 -20.30 -9.03 30.91
N ALA A 16 -18.98 -8.94 30.84
CA ALA A 16 -18.16 -9.83 30.00
C ALA A 16 -18.20 -11.30 30.47
N ARG A 17 -18.39 -11.55 31.77
CA ARG A 17 -18.58 -12.92 32.30
C ARG A 17 -19.95 -13.48 31.92
N GLN A 18 -21.01 -12.68 32.09
CA GLN A 18 -22.37 -13.08 31.70
C GLN A 18 -22.53 -13.31 30.19
N ALA A 19 -21.77 -12.61 29.33
CA ALA A 19 -21.80 -12.85 27.89
C ALA A 19 -21.22 -14.22 27.51
N ARG A 20 -20.14 -14.64 28.18
CA ARG A 20 -19.49 -15.94 27.97
C ARG A 20 -20.36 -17.11 28.46
N GLU A 21 -21.02 -16.95 29.61
CA GLU A 21 -21.96 -17.95 30.15
C GLU A 21 -23.15 -18.21 29.21
N ARG A 22 -23.54 -17.23 28.38
CA ARG A 22 -24.60 -17.36 27.37
C ARG A 22 -24.08 -17.77 25.98
N GLY A 23 -22.80 -18.16 25.88
CA GLY A 23 -22.20 -18.63 24.62
C GLY A 23 -22.05 -17.57 23.53
N ARG A 24 -22.08 -16.26 23.87
CA ARG A 24 -21.95 -15.16 22.91
C ARG A 24 -20.59 -14.47 23.01
N GLN A 25 -20.07 -13.97 21.88
CA GLN A 25 -18.79 -13.25 21.84
C GLN A 25 -18.93 -11.81 22.35
N ALA A 26 -17.88 -11.31 23.02
CA ALA A 26 -17.85 -10.00 23.70
C ALA A 26 -17.99 -8.78 22.76
N SER A 27 -17.88 -9.00 21.44
CA SER A 27 -18.08 -8.00 20.39
C SER A 27 -19.55 -7.60 20.21
N GLU A 28 -20.51 -8.46 20.58
CA GLU A 28 -21.94 -8.19 20.42
C GLU A 28 -22.56 -7.39 21.57
N THR A 29 -21.85 -7.25 22.69
CA THR A 29 -22.39 -6.64 23.93
C THR A 29 -21.87 -5.21 24.20
N GLY A 30 -21.27 -4.55 23.21
CA GLY A 30 -20.90 -3.13 23.32
C GLY A 30 -19.80 -2.84 24.35
N ALA A 31 -18.97 -3.83 24.68
CA ALA A 31 -17.88 -3.71 25.66
C ALA A 31 -16.56 -3.18 25.05
N SER A 32 -16.52 -2.85 23.75
CA SER A 32 -15.38 -2.19 23.11
C SER A 32 -15.69 -0.70 22.89
N LEU A 33 -14.74 0.15 23.27
CA LEU A 33 -14.84 1.62 23.22
C LEU A 33 -14.96 2.19 21.78
N SER A 34 -14.91 1.36 20.75
CA SER A 34 -14.96 1.80 19.34
C SER A 34 -16.30 1.54 18.64
N ALA A 35 -17.22 0.76 19.23
CA ALA A 35 -18.45 0.34 18.52
C ALA A 35 -19.63 1.31 18.67
N SER A 36 -19.64 2.18 19.70
CA SER A 36 -20.81 3.02 19.99
C SER A 36 -20.92 4.29 19.13
N LYS A 37 -19.90 4.62 18.31
CA LYS A 37 -19.97 5.74 17.34
C LYS A 37 -20.43 5.33 15.94
N GLN A 38 -20.46 4.04 15.61
CA GLN A 38 -20.84 3.60 14.26
C GLN A 38 -22.34 3.30 14.10
N LEU A 39 -23.09 3.11 15.18
CA LEU A 39 -24.51 2.77 15.10
C LEU A 39 -25.43 3.98 14.86
N THR A 40 -24.94 5.23 14.94
CA THR A 40 -25.76 6.43 14.73
C THR A 40 -25.84 6.88 13.26
N HIS A 41 -25.06 6.27 12.36
CA HIS A 41 -25.04 6.65 10.93
C HIS A 41 -25.75 5.67 9.98
N LEU A 42 -26.20 4.51 10.47
CA LEU A 42 -26.78 3.46 9.63
C LEU A 42 -28.31 3.50 9.49
N ASP A 43 -29.01 4.40 10.20
CA ASP A 43 -30.48 4.43 10.22
C ASP A 43 -31.13 5.54 9.35
N ARG A 44 -30.35 6.26 8.53
CA ARG A 44 -30.89 7.28 7.60
C ARG A 44 -31.02 6.83 6.14
N GLY A 45 -30.71 5.57 5.85
CA GLY A 45 -30.55 5.07 4.47
C GLY A 45 -31.71 4.27 3.89
N LYS A 46 -32.87 4.16 4.54
CA LYS A 46 -34.03 3.42 4.00
C LYS A 46 -35.24 4.33 3.78
N ARG A 47 -35.28 5.00 2.62
CA ARG A 47 -36.55 5.35 1.97
C ARG A 47 -36.61 4.60 0.64
N ALA A 48 -37.51 3.63 0.58
CA ALA A 48 -37.94 2.97 -0.63
C ALA A 48 -39.05 3.82 -1.27
N GLY A 49 -38.86 4.23 -2.52
CA GLY A 49 -39.90 4.86 -3.32
C GLY A 49 -39.33 5.56 -4.56
N PRO A 50 -39.89 5.35 -5.76
CA PRO A 50 -39.45 6.05 -6.96
C PRO A 50 -39.81 7.55 -6.86
N PRO A 51 -38.99 8.45 -7.45
CA PRO A 51 -39.27 9.88 -7.44
C PRO A 51 -40.51 10.20 -8.30
N PRO A 52 -41.38 11.15 -7.89
CA PRO A 52 -42.55 11.53 -8.68
C PRO A 52 -42.17 12.30 -9.95
N ALA A 53 -42.85 11.97 -11.05
CA ALA A 53 -42.76 12.66 -12.33
C ALA A 53 -43.40 14.06 -12.24
N GLY A 54 -42.57 15.10 -12.36
CA GLY A 54 -43.00 16.50 -12.42
C GLY A 54 -42.72 17.11 -13.78
N ARG A 55 -43.80 17.52 -14.46
CA ARG A 55 -43.85 18.37 -15.67
C ARG A 55 -43.05 19.66 -15.48
N HIS A 56 -42.31 20.08 -16.51
CA HIS A 56 -42.34 21.42 -17.13
C HIS A 56 -41.09 21.65 -18.01
N LYS A 57 -41.26 21.60 -19.34
CA LYS A 57 -40.65 22.58 -20.25
C LYS A 57 -41.77 23.58 -20.63
N PRO A 58 -41.48 24.88 -20.58
CA PRO A 58 -41.39 25.70 -21.80
C PRO A 58 -40.21 26.69 -21.66
N ASP A 59 -39.78 27.46 -22.64
CA ASP A 59 -39.67 27.36 -24.08
C ASP A 59 -38.57 28.40 -24.39
N SER A 60 -37.97 28.27 -25.56
CA SER A 60 -37.12 29.27 -26.17
C SER A 60 -37.77 30.67 -26.19
N THR A 61 -36.92 31.70 -26.14
CA THR A 61 -37.17 33.13 -26.49
C THR A 61 -37.07 34.11 -25.31
N ARG A 62 -35.84 34.45 -24.92
CA ARG A 62 -35.50 35.84 -24.58
C ARG A 62 -34.00 36.07 -24.74
N GLY A 63 -33.65 36.84 -25.76
CA GLY A 63 -32.30 37.32 -25.98
C GLY A 63 -31.84 38.14 -24.77
N GLY A 64 -30.80 37.66 -24.11
CA GLY A 64 -29.93 38.46 -23.26
C GLY A 64 -28.66 38.78 -24.05
N PRO A 65 -28.05 39.97 -23.88
CA PRO A 65 -26.87 40.37 -24.64
C PRO A 65 -25.70 39.42 -24.37
N ALA A 66 -24.94 39.12 -25.42
CA ALA A 66 -23.77 38.26 -25.38
C ALA A 66 -22.74 38.75 -24.35
N PRO A 67 -22.15 37.87 -23.53
CA PRO A 67 -20.99 38.23 -22.72
C PRO A 67 -19.79 38.53 -23.64
N PRO A 68 -18.92 39.50 -23.29
CA PRO A 68 -17.72 39.78 -24.07
C PRO A 68 -16.77 38.57 -24.08
N PRO A 69 -15.95 38.39 -25.14
CA PRO A 69 -14.99 37.29 -25.19
C PRO A 69 -13.98 37.41 -24.04
N ALA A 70 -13.83 36.34 -23.28
CA ALA A 70 -12.80 36.23 -22.26
C ALA A 70 -11.40 36.33 -22.90
N ALA A 71 -10.60 37.25 -22.38
CA ALA A 71 -9.20 37.42 -22.74
C ALA A 71 -8.41 36.11 -22.54
N PRO A 72 -7.35 35.88 -23.35
CA PRO A 72 -6.48 34.72 -23.17
C PRO A 72 -5.84 34.72 -21.77
N ALA A 73 -5.79 33.54 -21.16
CA ALA A 73 -5.28 33.32 -19.82
C ALA A 73 -3.84 33.86 -19.65
N PRO A 74 -3.51 34.50 -18.52
CA PRO A 74 -2.12 34.79 -18.20
C PRO A 74 -1.38 33.46 -18.01
N ALA A 75 -0.26 33.33 -18.73
CA ALA A 75 0.67 32.23 -18.62
C ALA A 75 1.01 31.97 -17.14
N THR A 76 0.78 30.74 -16.69
CA THR A 76 1.28 30.24 -15.43
C THR A 76 2.81 30.39 -15.42
N PRO A 77 3.42 31.05 -14.41
CA PRO A 77 4.85 30.95 -14.24
C PRO A 77 5.19 29.50 -13.97
N SER A 78 6.00 28.93 -14.86
CA SER A 78 6.58 27.61 -14.75
C SER A 78 7.17 27.44 -13.35
N GLN A 79 6.69 26.44 -12.61
CA GLN A 79 7.29 26.11 -11.31
C GLN A 79 8.79 25.88 -11.51
N PRO A 80 9.66 26.49 -10.69
CA PRO A 80 11.08 26.23 -10.76
C PRO A 80 11.32 24.75 -10.46
N ARG A 81 11.94 24.06 -11.41
CA ARG A 81 12.56 22.74 -11.22
C ARG A 81 13.19 22.70 -9.83
N ALA A 82 12.78 21.70 -9.04
CA ALA A 82 13.36 21.41 -7.75
C ALA A 82 14.88 21.47 -7.86
N ARG A 83 15.44 22.46 -7.19
CA ARG A 83 16.85 22.78 -7.11
C ARG A 83 17.54 21.55 -6.51
N ARG A 84 18.31 20.85 -7.35
CA ARG A 84 19.20 19.75 -6.95
C ARG A 84 20.08 20.29 -5.81
N GLY A 85 19.86 19.77 -4.59
CA GLY A 85 20.68 20.09 -3.43
C GLY A 85 22.13 19.64 -3.64
N PRO A 86 23.09 20.22 -2.90
CA PRO A 86 24.50 19.95 -3.10
C PRO A 86 24.80 18.48 -2.80
N ALA A 87 25.63 17.88 -3.65
CA ALA A 87 26.15 16.54 -3.53
C ALA A 87 26.72 16.29 -2.13
N GLY A 88 26.07 15.43 -1.37
CA GLY A 88 26.61 14.85 -0.15
C GLY A 88 27.37 13.58 -0.51
N ALA A 89 28.68 13.59 -0.19
CA ALA A 89 29.61 12.48 -0.01
C ALA A 89 29.75 11.38 -1.12
N PRO A 90 30.99 11.05 -1.55
CA PRO A 90 31.23 9.84 -2.32
C PRO A 90 31.27 8.64 -1.35
N GLY A 91 30.19 7.88 -1.29
CA GLY A 91 30.11 6.63 -0.54
C GLY A 91 28.66 6.21 -0.27
N ALA A 92 28.18 5.21 -1.02
CA ALA A 92 26.81 4.69 -1.10
C ALA A 92 25.81 5.61 -1.83
N VAL A 93 25.65 5.39 -3.14
CA VAL A 93 24.54 5.91 -3.93
C VAL A 93 23.27 5.16 -3.51
N GLY A 94 22.73 5.50 -2.34
CA GLY A 94 21.51 4.91 -1.84
C GLY A 94 20.36 5.19 -2.81
N VAL A 95 19.68 4.13 -3.23
CA VAL A 95 18.45 4.19 -4.04
C VAL A 95 17.46 5.16 -3.37
N GLY A 96 17.02 6.21 -4.06
CA GLY A 96 15.98 7.07 -3.51
C GLY A 96 14.65 6.30 -3.38
N TYR A 97 14.13 6.12 -2.15
CA TYR A 97 12.89 5.38 -1.87
C TYR A 97 11.74 5.76 -2.80
N ARG A 98 11.42 7.06 -2.87
CA ARG A 98 10.29 7.55 -3.66
C ARG A 98 10.47 7.26 -5.15
N GLU A 99 11.68 7.47 -5.64
CA GLU A 99 12.00 7.27 -7.05
C GLU A 99 11.93 5.78 -7.43
N LEU A 100 12.35 4.87 -6.53
CA LEU A 100 12.23 3.42 -6.74
C LEU A 100 10.77 3.02 -6.82
N VAL A 101 9.96 3.45 -5.85
CA VAL A 101 8.53 3.11 -5.81
C VAL A 101 7.77 3.72 -6.98
N ASP A 102 8.09 4.96 -7.38
CA ASP A 102 7.51 5.59 -8.57
C ASP A 102 7.85 4.78 -9.84
N ASP A 103 9.07 4.25 -9.93
CA ASP A 103 9.50 3.43 -11.06
C ASP A 103 8.82 2.06 -11.10
N VAL A 104 8.66 1.41 -9.94
CA VAL A 104 7.83 0.20 -9.80
C VAL A 104 6.40 0.47 -10.25
N GLY A 105 5.80 1.57 -9.80
CA GLY A 105 4.43 1.94 -10.16
C GLY A 105 4.24 2.17 -11.66
N ARG A 106 5.19 2.85 -12.30
CA ARG A 106 5.19 3.03 -13.77
C ARG A 106 5.28 1.70 -14.52
N ARG A 107 6.17 0.80 -14.10
CA ARG A 107 6.34 -0.51 -14.76
C ARG A 107 5.15 -1.43 -14.57
N ALA A 108 4.58 -1.46 -13.37
CA ALA A 108 3.43 -2.32 -13.05
C ALA A 108 2.07 -1.69 -13.42
N GLY A 109 2.02 -0.43 -13.85
CA GLY A 109 0.79 0.28 -14.18
C GLY A 109 -0.12 0.53 -12.97
N VAL A 110 0.46 0.73 -11.79
CA VAL A 110 -0.26 0.89 -10.52
C VAL A 110 0.08 2.20 -9.82
N ASP A 111 -0.78 2.64 -8.91
CA ASP A 111 -0.55 3.82 -8.10
C ASP A 111 0.61 3.62 -7.09
N PHE A 112 1.15 4.72 -6.58
CA PHE A 112 2.28 4.72 -5.64
C PHE A 112 2.04 3.86 -4.40
N ARG A 113 0.82 3.84 -3.83
CA ARG A 113 0.52 3.07 -2.62
C ARG A 113 0.57 1.58 -2.91
N THR A 114 0.02 1.18 -4.06
CA THR A 114 0.10 -0.21 -4.51
C THR A 114 1.53 -0.62 -4.83
N ALA A 115 2.29 0.23 -5.53
CA ALA A 115 3.70 -0.01 -5.85
C ALA A 115 4.57 -0.12 -4.60
N LYS A 116 4.31 0.71 -3.59
CA LYS A 116 5.01 0.69 -2.30
C LYS A 116 4.88 -0.69 -1.64
N VAL A 117 3.64 -1.15 -1.48
CA VAL A 117 3.33 -2.42 -0.81
C VAL A 117 3.90 -3.60 -1.59
N ALA A 118 3.82 -3.55 -2.92
CA ALA A 118 4.44 -4.53 -3.80
C ALA A 118 5.96 -4.61 -3.62
N ALA A 119 6.63 -3.45 -3.58
CA ALA A 119 8.07 -3.37 -3.43
C ALA A 119 8.53 -3.88 -2.05
N GLU A 120 7.83 -3.47 -0.99
CA GLU A 120 8.05 -3.97 0.38
C GLU A 120 7.91 -5.49 0.45
N ALA A 121 6.79 -6.03 -0.01
CA ALA A 121 6.54 -7.47 -0.03
C ALA A 121 7.63 -8.23 -0.79
N THR A 122 7.99 -7.75 -1.99
CA THR A 122 9.01 -8.42 -2.83
C THR A 122 10.39 -8.40 -2.18
N VAL A 123 10.84 -7.24 -1.67
CA VAL A 123 12.14 -7.10 -1.01
C VAL A 123 12.22 -7.98 0.23
N LEU A 124 11.18 -7.98 1.05
CA LEU A 124 11.10 -8.82 2.25
C LEU A 124 11.15 -10.30 1.90
N THR A 125 10.28 -10.78 1.01
CA THR A 125 10.27 -12.20 0.62
C THR A 125 11.61 -12.61 0.02
N LEU A 126 12.22 -11.77 -0.83
CA LEU A 126 13.53 -12.04 -1.41
C LEU A 126 14.62 -12.12 -0.34
N ALA A 127 14.64 -11.18 0.60
CA ALA A 127 15.60 -11.17 1.70
C ALA A 127 15.56 -12.46 2.53
N TRP A 128 14.38 -13.07 2.69
CA TRP A 128 14.22 -14.36 3.40
C TRP A 128 14.54 -15.58 2.54
N ALA A 129 14.37 -15.51 1.22
CA ALA A 129 14.77 -16.58 0.30
C ALA A 129 16.31 -16.71 0.20
N LEU A 130 17.03 -15.59 0.32
CA LEU A 130 18.50 -15.53 0.21
C LEU A 130 19.24 -16.16 1.41
N ASP A 131 20.53 -16.43 1.23
CA ASP A 131 21.43 -16.71 2.35
C ASP A 131 21.73 -15.43 3.15
N GLN A 132 22.36 -15.58 4.32
CA GLN A 132 22.61 -14.45 5.23
C GLN A 132 23.47 -13.35 4.58
N ALA A 133 24.50 -13.71 3.81
CA ALA A 133 25.42 -12.74 3.21
C ALA A 133 24.77 -11.97 2.05
N ALA A 134 23.97 -12.65 1.23
CA ALA A 134 23.19 -12.03 0.15
C ALA A 134 22.05 -11.19 0.71
N ARG A 135 21.39 -11.65 1.79
CA ARG A 135 20.38 -10.89 2.51
C ARG A 135 20.92 -9.58 3.06
N GLU A 136 22.05 -9.60 3.76
CA GLU A 136 22.67 -8.39 4.31
C GLU A 136 23.04 -7.39 3.21
N ARG A 137 23.58 -7.88 2.09
CA ARG A 137 23.89 -7.04 0.92
C ARG A 137 22.63 -6.37 0.34
N LEU A 138 21.56 -7.14 0.12
CA LEU A 138 20.28 -6.62 -0.35
C LEU A 138 19.73 -5.53 0.59
N LEU A 139 19.66 -5.82 1.89
CA LEU A 139 19.09 -4.89 2.87
C LEU A 139 19.95 -3.63 3.08
N THR A 140 21.27 -3.72 2.85
CA THR A 140 22.15 -2.54 2.91
C THR A 140 21.96 -1.62 1.71
N ALA A 141 21.67 -2.19 0.53
CA ALA A 141 21.54 -1.45 -0.71
C ALA A 141 20.13 -0.84 -0.91
N VAL A 142 19.10 -1.48 -0.35
CA VAL A 142 17.70 -1.06 -0.49
C VAL A 142 17.33 -0.05 0.61
N PRO A 143 16.44 0.93 0.34
CA PRO A 143 15.98 1.87 1.35
C PRO A 143 15.35 1.19 2.55
N VAL A 144 15.72 1.65 3.75
CA VAL A 144 15.22 1.11 5.02
C VAL A 144 13.69 1.01 5.10
N SER A 145 12.98 1.96 4.50
CA SER A 145 11.52 1.99 4.44
C SER A 145 10.88 0.87 3.63
N LEU A 146 11.65 0.09 2.88
CA LEU A 146 11.15 -1.09 2.16
C LEU A 146 11.29 -2.39 2.97
N HIS A 147 12.03 -2.36 4.09
CA HIS A 147 12.32 -3.56 4.87
C HIS A 147 12.26 -3.33 6.40
N ASP A 148 11.79 -2.17 6.86
CA ASP A 148 11.52 -1.88 8.28
C ASP A 148 10.14 -2.39 8.73
N VAL A 149 9.30 -2.79 7.79
CA VAL A 149 8.00 -3.40 8.05
C VAL A 149 8.17 -4.91 8.16
N VAL A 150 8.03 -5.44 9.38
CA VAL A 150 7.99 -6.89 9.59
C VAL A 150 6.53 -7.33 9.79
N PRO A 151 6.03 -8.29 9.00
CA PRO A 151 4.68 -8.82 9.18
C PRO A 151 4.53 -9.48 10.56
N VAL A 152 3.35 -9.32 11.19
CA VAL A 152 3.07 -9.91 12.51
C VAL A 152 3.16 -11.44 12.46
N ASP A 153 2.70 -12.04 11.37
CA ASP A 153 2.70 -13.49 11.18
C ASP A 153 4.06 -14.03 10.70
N GLY A 154 5.08 -13.17 10.59
CA GLY A 154 6.38 -13.52 10.03
C GLY A 154 6.37 -13.65 8.50
N ILE A 155 7.50 -14.12 7.97
CA ILE A 155 7.73 -14.35 6.54
C ILE A 155 8.16 -15.80 6.37
N GLU A 156 7.48 -16.52 5.48
CA GLU A 156 7.83 -17.89 5.14
C GLU A 156 8.95 -17.92 4.09
N ARG A 157 9.89 -18.86 4.26
CA ARG A 157 11.01 -19.02 3.33
C ARG A 157 10.62 -19.97 2.22
N HIS A 158 10.61 -19.46 0.99
CA HIS A 158 10.32 -20.22 -0.22
C HIS A 158 11.49 -20.08 -1.21
N HIS A 159 11.89 -21.19 -1.82
CA HIS A 159 13.01 -21.26 -2.78
C HIS A 159 12.54 -21.52 -4.22
N ASP A 160 11.27 -21.85 -4.38
CA ASP A 160 10.59 -22.07 -5.65
C ASP A 160 9.74 -20.84 -6.02
N LEU A 161 9.58 -20.61 -7.33
CA LEU A 161 8.79 -19.48 -7.83
C LEU A 161 7.34 -19.46 -7.33
N PRO A 162 6.59 -20.58 -7.34
CA PRO A 162 5.21 -20.57 -6.86
C PRO A 162 5.09 -20.19 -5.38
N GLY A 163 5.91 -20.79 -4.51
CA GLY A 163 5.94 -20.45 -3.08
C GLY A 163 6.33 -18.99 -2.83
N PHE A 164 7.35 -18.49 -3.53
CA PHE A 164 7.77 -17.09 -3.45
C PHE A 164 6.64 -16.14 -3.85
N LEU A 165 5.98 -16.39 -4.99
CA LEU A 165 4.88 -15.54 -5.47
C LEU A 165 3.65 -15.61 -4.57
N ALA A 166 3.36 -16.77 -3.97
CA ALA A 166 2.30 -16.92 -2.99
C ALA A 166 2.56 -16.06 -1.75
N GLU A 167 3.82 -16.01 -1.28
CA GLU A 167 4.21 -15.20 -0.14
C GLU A 167 4.16 -13.70 -0.47
N VAL A 168 4.66 -13.28 -1.63
CA VAL A 168 4.51 -11.88 -2.09
C VAL A 168 3.03 -11.49 -2.22
N ALA A 169 2.19 -12.37 -2.76
CA ALA A 169 0.74 -12.16 -2.86
C ALA A 169 0.07 -12.00 -1.49
N ARG A 170 0.46 -12.85 -0.51
CA ARG A 170 -0.02 -12.77 0.87
C ARG A 170 0.35 -11.45 1.53
N LEU A 171 1.61 -11.04 1.43
CA LEU A 171 2.12 -9.80 2.03
C LEU A 171 1.52 -8.54 1.38
N SER A 172 1.31 -8.57 0.07
CA SER A 172 0.77 -7.42 -0.68
C SER A 172 -0.77 -7.36 -0.73
N GLY A 173 -1.46 -8.43 -0.32
CA GLY A 173 -2.91 -8.56 -0.43
C GLY A 173 -3.41 -8.66 -1.87
N ARG A 174 -2.66 -9.32 -2.75
CA ARG A 174 -2.90 -9.42 -4.19
C ARG A 174 -3.08 -10.87 -4.65
N THR A 175 -3.48 -11.07 -5.90
CA THR A 175 -3.48 -12.41 -6.49
C THR A 175 -2.05 -12.84 -6.87
N PRO A 176 -1.75 -14.14 -6.99
CA PRO A 176 -0.42 -14.61 -7.41
C PRO A 176 0.04 -14.02 -8.76
N GLU A 177 -0.88 -13.84 -9.70
CA GLU A 177 -0.57 -13.24 -11.02
C GLU A 177 -0.20 -11.77 -10.88
N GLN A 178 -0.94 -11.00 -10.07
CA GLN A 178 -0.60 -9.61 -9.79
C GLN A 178 0.73 -9.48 -9.06
N ALA A 179 0.97 -10.36 -8.08
CA ALA A 179 2.22 -10.43 -7.33
C ALA A 179 3.40 -10.73 -8.25
N ARG A 180 3.22 -11.60 -9.27
CA ARG A 180 4.23 -11.85 -10.29
C ARG A 180 4.62 -10.59 -11.04
N TYR A 181 3.66 -9.90 -11.66
CA TYR A 181 3.96 -8.67 -12.41
C TYR A 181 4.60 -7.59 -11.52
N GLN A 182 4.15 -7.48 -10.27
CA GLN A 182 4.67 -6.53 -9.31
C GLN A 182 6.10 -6.87 -8.83
N ALA A 183 6.39 -8.15 -8.62
CA ALA A 183 7.73 -8.62 -8.26
C ALA A 183 8.71 -8.43 -9.42
N GLU A 184 8.31 -8.79 -10.65
CA GLU A 184 9.10 -8.54 -11.87
C GLU A 184 9.39 -7.05 -12.04
N ALA A 185 8.38 -6.18 -11.88
CA ALA A 185 8.56 -4.73 -11.95
C ALA A 185 9.50 -4.18 -10.87
N THR A 186 9.46 -4.74 -9.66
CA THR A 186 10.34 -4.34 -8.55
C THR A 186 11.78 -4.76 -8.81
N LEU A 187 12.00 -6.00 -9.24
CA LEU A 187 13.33 -6.50 -9.55
C LEU A 187 13.94 -5.78 -10.75
N ALA A 188 13.16 -5.50 -11.79
CA ALA A 188 13.59 -4.66 -12.90
C ALA A 188 13.97 -3.24 -12.45
N ALA A 189 13.25 -2.67 -11.49
CA ALA A 189 13.57 -1.35 -10.92
C ALA A 189 14.86 -1.35 -10.11
N LEU A 190 15.15 -2.44 -9.41
CA LEU A 190 16.42 -2.62 -8.72
C LEU A 190 17.56 -2.85 -9.71
N ALA A 191 17.34 -3.68 -10.75
CA ALA A 191 18.32 -3.99 -11.79
C ALA A 191 18.79 -2.74 -12.55
N GLU A 192 17.85 -1.86 -12.91
CA GLU A 192 18.14 -0.63 -13.64
C GLU A 192 19.03 0.32 -12.83
N ARG A 193 18.92 0.27 -11.50
CA ARG A 193 19.66 1.16 -10.60
C ARG A 193 21.00 0.58 -10.17
N ASP A 194 21.01 -0.72 -9.90
CA ASP A 194 22.16 -1.45 -9.38
C ASP A 194 22.08 -2.91 -9.89
N GLY A 195 22.46 -3.09 -11.16
CA GLY A 195 22.51 -4.39 -11.81
C GLY A 195 23.56 -5.31 -11.19
N ASP A 196 24.68 -4.74 -10.73
CA ASP A 196 25.76 -5.47 -10.06
C ASP A 196 25.29 -6.05 -8.72
N LEU A 197 24.47 -5.32 -7.96
CA LEU A 197 23.82 -5.85 -6.76
C LEU A 197 23.04 -7.13 -7.09
N LEU A 198 22.10 -7.08 -8.03
CA LEU A 198 21.28 -8.24 -8.37
C LEU A 198 22.10 -9.40 -8.93
N ALA A 199 23.09 -9.13 -9.78
CA ALA A 199 24.00 -10.15 -10.30
C ALA A 199 24.80 -10.83 -9.18
N SER A 200 25.12 -10.08 -8.12
CA SER A 200 25.82 -10.63 -6.95
C SER A 200 24.93 -11.42 -5.99
N LEU A 201 23.60 -11.23 -6.03
CA LEU A 201 22.68 -11.99 -5.20
C LEU A 201 22.65 -13.42 -5.74
N HIS A 202 23.20 -14.37 -4.98
CA HIS A 202 23.12 -15.78 -5.34
C HIS A 202 21.68 -16.28 -5.11
N VAL A 203 20.81 -16.00 -6.07
CA VAL A 203 19.38 -16.29 -5.97
C VAL A 203 19.15 -17.79 -6.20
N PRO A 204 18.27 -18.45 -5.42
CA PRO A 204 17.89 -19.83 -5.64
C PRO A 204 17.49 -20.11 -7.09
N ASP A 205 17.86 -21.26 -7.63
CA ASP A 205 17.60 -21.65 -9.03
C ASP A 205 16.14 -21.45 -9.43
N GLY A 206 15.22 -21.81 -8.53
CA GLY A 206 13.77 -21.68 -8.73
C GLY A 206 13.25 -20.25 -8.89
N LEU A 207 14.05 -19.22 -8.58
CA LEU A 207 13.67 -17.82 -8.73
C LEU A 207 14.41 -17.10 -9.87
N ARG A 208 15.35 -17.76 -10.55
CA ARG A 208 16.11 -17.13 -11.66
C ARG A 208 15.20 -16.66 -12.79
N ASP A 209 14.11 -17.38 -13.05
CA ASP A 209 13.11 -17.02 -14.06
C ASP A 209 12.49 -15.63 -13.82
N LEU A 210 12.51 -15.14 -12.57
CA LEU A 210 11.96 -13.85 -12.18
C LEU A 210 12.92 -12.67 -12.46
N LEU A 211 14.23 -12.93 -12.55
CA LEU A 211 15.26 -11.91 -12.81
C LEU A 211 15.47 -11.63 -14.31
N GLY A 212 14.85 -12.45 -15.17
CA GLY A 212 15.07 -12.42 -16.61
C GLY A 212 16.49 -12.84 -17.01
N PRO A 213 16.79 -12.86 -18.32
CA PRO A 213 18.07 -13.35 -18.85
C PRO A 213 19.28 -12.48 -18.49
N ALA A 214 19.10 -11.32 -17.85
CA ALA A 214 20.19 -10.40 -17.50
C ALA A 214 21.01 -10.83 -16.26
N ALA A 215 20.54 -11.81 -15.48
CA ALA A 215 21.20 -12.26 -14.25
C ALA A 215 22.15 -13.46 -14.44
N GLY A 216 22.41 -13.87 -15.70
CA GLY A 216 23.33 -14.96 -16.04
C GLY A 216 24.35 -14.50 -17.07
N GLY A 217 25.39 -13.80 -16.62
CA GLY A 217 26.59 -13.47 -17.39
C GLY A 217 27.83 -13.95 -16.68
#